data_AF-A0A5V6RMH3-F1
#
_entry.id   AF-A0A5V6RMH3-F1
#
_cell.length_a   1.000
_cell.length_b   1.000
_cell.length_c   1.000
_cell.angle_alpha   90.00
_cell.angle_beta   90.00
_cell.angle_gamma   90.00
#
_symmetry.space_group_name_H-M   'P 1'
#
loop_
_entity.id
_entity.type
_entity.pdbx_description
1 polymer ?
#
loop_
_entity_poly.entity_id
_entity_poly.type
_entity_poly.pdbx_seq_one_letter_code
_entity_poly.pdbx_strand_id
1 'polypeptide(L)' 'MLKAELEQEVSRLRDVIMNAPEAFDRLTKEQKREIDNIFNQMWDEENPDSRFHAIGLIAAYILRGKL' A
#
# COMPACT_ATOMS: atom_id res chain seq x y z
N MET A 1 -2.02 15.11 -19.33
CA MET A 1 -2.95 14.16 -18.67
C MET A 1 -2.18 13.23 -17.72
N LEU A 2 -1.25 12.40 -18.20
CA LEU A 2 -0.46 11.47 -17.37
C LEU A 2 0.16 12.08 -16.08
N LYS A 3 0.68 13.32 -16.16
CA LYS A 3 1.30 13.99 -15.00
C LYS A 3 0.32 14.24 -13.85
N ALA A 4 -0.91 14.69 -14.16
CA ALA A 4 -1.89 15.06 -13.14
C ALA A 4 -2.49 13.82 -12.45
N GLU A 5 -2.72 12.75 -13.22
CA GLU A 5 -3.18 11.46 -12.69
C GLU A 5 -2.12 10.84 -11.78
N LEU A 6 -0.85 10.90 -12.18
CA LEU A 6 0.26 10.43 -11.36
C LEU A 6 0.40 11.25 -10.07
N GLU A 7 0.30 12.59 -10.14
CA GLU A 7 0.34 13.46 -8.97
C GLU A 7 -0.79 13.15 -7.99
N GLN A 8 -2.00 12.86 -8.50
CA GLN A 8 -3.14 12.48 -7.67
C GLN A 8 -2.93 11.13 -6.97
N GLU A 9 -2.45 10.12 -7.70
CA GLU A 9 -2.16 8.80 -7.13
C GLU A 9 -1.02 8.87 -6.10
N VAL A 10 0.03 9.65 -6.36
CA VAL A 10 1.12 9.89 -5.39
C VAL A 10 0.60 10.59 -4.14
N SER A 11 -0.31 11.57 -4.27
CA SER A 11 -0.92 12.24 -3.12
C SER A 11 -1.73 11.25 -2.26
N ARG A 12 -2.53 10.39 -2.89
CA ARG A 12 -3.32 9.36 -2.19
C ARG A 12 -2.43 8.36 -1.47
N LEU A 13 -1.36 7.91 -2.12
CA LEU A 13 -0.36 7.01 -1.51
C LEU A 13 0.29 7.66 -0.28
N ARG A 14 0.67 8.94 -0.40
CA ARG A 14 1.26 9.70 0.70
C ARG A 14 0.32 9.77 1.90
N ASP A 15 -0.97 10.03 1.69
CA ASP A 15 -1.94 10.12 2.79
C ASP A 15 -2.10 8.79 3.53
N VAL A 16 -2.10 7.67 2.81
CA VAL A 16 -2.14 6.32 3.41
C VAL A 16 -0.88 6.03 4.21
N ILE A 17 0.31 6.39 3.69
CA ILE A 17 1.59 6.16 4.38
C ILE A 17 1.70 7.05 5.62
N MET A 18 1.33 8.33 5.53
CA MET A 18 1.42 9.28 6.64
C MET A 18 0.42 8.99 7.77
N ASN A 19 -0.71 8.33 7.46
CA ASN A 19 -1.74 7.95 8.43
C ASN A 19 -1.92 6.42 8.48
N ALA A 20 -0.83 5.67 8.33
CA ALA A 20 -0.88 4.21 8.23
C ALA A 20 -1.68 3.54 9.37
N PRO A 21 -1.52 3.89 10.66
CA PRO A 21 -2.27 3.24 11.74
C PRO A 21 -3.79 3.31 11.54
N GLU A 22 -4.32 4.48 11.22
CA GLU A 22 -5.75 4.66 10.96
C GLU A 22 -6.21 3.92 9.70
N ALA A 23 -5.34 3.83 8.69
CA ALA A 23 -5.63 3.09 7.48
C ALA A 23 -5.73 1.58 7.77
N PHE A 24 -4.84 1.04 8.61
CA PHE A 24 -4.82 -0.36 9.03
C PHE A 24 -5.97 -0.72 9.98
N ASP A 25 -6.37 0.19 10.87
CA ASP A 25 -7.49 -0.04 11.81
C ASP A 25 -8.84 -0.21 11.09
N ARG A 26 -9.01 0.47 9.95
CA ARG A 26 -10.25 0.41 9.16
C ARG A 26 -10.35 -0.84 8.28
N LEU A 27 -9.30 -1.65 8.19
CA LEU A 27 -9.30 -2.85 7.35
C LEU A 27 -10.08 -3.99 8.01
N THR A 28 -10.83 -4.72 7.18
CA THR A 28 -11.44 -6.00 7.52
C THR A 28 -10.38 -7.07 7.78
N LYS A 29 -10.77 -8.19 8.41
CA LYS A 29 -9.86 -9.33 8.65
C LYS A 29 -9.33 -9.92 7.35
N GLU A 30 -10.19 -10.00 6.34
CA GLU A 30 -9.89 -10.50 5.01
C GLU A 30 -8.84 -9.61 4.33
N GLN A 31 -9.01 -8.29 4.38
CA GLN A 31 -8.05 -7.34 3.81
C GLN A 31 -6.69 -7.40 4.52
N LYS A 32 -6.67 -7.55 5.85
CA LYS A 32 -5.41 -7.74 6.60
C LYS A 32 -4.68 -9.01 6.17
N ARG A 33 -5.43 -10.10 5.97
CA ARG A 33 -4.86 -11.37 5.49
C ARG A 33 -4.25 -11.25 4.09
N GLU A 34 -4.88 -10.52 3.19
CA GLU A 34 -4.31 -10.27 1.85
C GLU A 34 -3.04 -9.41 1.92
N ILE A 35 -3.00 -8.42 2.81
CA ILE A 35 -1.78 -7.63 3.03
C ILE A 35 -0.65 -8.51 3.59
N ASP A 36 -0.95 -9.38 4.55
CA ASP A 36 0.04 -10.33 5.08
C ASP A 36 0.56 -11.27 3.98
N ASN A 37 -0.30 -11.71 3.06
CA ASN A 37 0.11 -12.52 1.91
C ASN A 37 1.08 -11.75 0.99
N ILE A 38 0.75 -10.50 0.65
CA ILE A 38 1.62 -9.64 -0.18
C ILE A 38 2.97 -9.43 0.51
N PHE A 39 2.95 -9.13 1.80
CA PHE A 39 4.17 -8.95 2.59
C PHE A 39 5.03 -10.22 2.56
N ASN A 40 4.46 -11.38 2.90
CA ASN A 40 5.22 -12.64 2.96
C ASN A 40 5.76 -13.11 1.60
N GLN A 41 5.11 -12.75 0.49
CA GLN A 41 5.55 -13.13 -0.85
C GLN A 41 6.62 -12.19 -1.42
N MET A 42 6.51 -10.89 -1.12
CA MET A 42 7.28 -9.85 -1.79
C MET A 42 8.31 -9.17 -0.90
N TRP A 43 8.25 -9.36 0.42
CA TRP A 43 9.22 -8.77 1.35
C TRP A 43 10.48 -9.63 1.43
N ASP A 44 11.61 -9.01 1.07
CA ASP A 44 12.95 -9.53 1.30
C ASP A 44 13.74 -8.45 2.05
N GLU A 45 14.17 -8.77 3.27
CA GLU A 45 14.80 -7.80 4.17
C GLU A 45 16.15 -7.30 3.64
N GLU A 46 16.87 -8.14 2.90
CA GLU A 46 18.18 -7.82 2.34
C GLU A 46 18.09 -7.05 1.02
N ASN A 47 16.90 -7.00 0.40
CA ASN A 47 16.67 -6.36 -0.89
C ASN A 47 15.78 -5.10 -0.78
N PRO A 48 16.37 -3.89 -0.82
CA PRO A 48 15.63 -2.63 -0.78
C PRO A 48 14.52 -2.50 -1.85
N ASP A 49 14.75 -2.99 -3.07
CA ASP A 49 13.78 -2.87 -4.16
C ASP A 49 12.56 -3.76 -3.90
N SER A 50 12.78 -4.95 -3.35
CA SER A 50 11.71 -5.86 -2.93
C SER A 50 10.83 -5.22 -1.86
N ARG A 51 11.45 -4.61 -0.85
CA ARG A 51 10.73 -3.90 0.21
C ARG A 51 9.93 -2.73 -0.33
N PHE A 52 10.52 -1.91 -1.20
CA PHE A 52 9.82 -0.79 -1.83
C PHE A 52 8.62 -1.27 -2.66
N HIS A 53 8.80 -2.35 -3.41
CA HIS A 53 7.75 -2.96 -4.20
C HIS A 53 6.60 -3.50 -3.32
N ALA A 54 6.91 -4.22 -2.25
CA ALA A 54 5.92 -4.72 -1.29
C ALA A 54 5.11 -3.57 -0.67
N ILE A 55 5.76 -2.50 -0.21
CA ILE A 55 5.10 -1.31 0.34
C ILE A 55 4.17 -0.67 -0.71
N GLY A 56 4.64 -0.53 -1.94
CA GLY A 56 3.85 0.03 -3.04
C GLY A 56 2.59 -0.78 -3.34
N LEU A 57 2.70 -2.11 -3.38
CA LEU A 57 1.56 -3.01 -3.57
C LEU A 57 0.54 -2.93 -2.44
N ILE A 58 1.01 -2.94 -1.18
CA ILE A 58 0.14 -2.83 0.00
C ILE A 58 -0.60 -1.48 0.00
N ALA A 59 0.11 -0.38 -0.23
CA ALA A 59 -0.48 0.95 -0.28
C ALA A 59 -1.51 1.07 -1.41
N ALA A 60 -1.22 0.53 -2.60
CA ALA A 60 -2.17 0.49 -3.71
C ALA A 60 -3.41 -0.36 -3.40
N TYR A 61 -3.25 -1.50 -2.72
CA TYR A 61 -4.36 -2.35 -2.30
C TYR A 61 -5.29 -1.61 -1.32
N ILE A 62 -4.73 -0.95 -0.31
CA ILE A 62 -5.48 -0.15 0.66
C ILE A 62 -6.25 0.98 -0.04
N LEU A 63 -5.65 1.63 -1.04
CA LEU A 63 -6.32 2.69 -1.81
C LEU A 63 -7.49 2.17 -2.65
N ARG A 64 -7.30 1.03 -3.33
CA ARG A 64 -8.34 0.42 -4.18
C ARG A 64 -9.53 -0.10 -3.38
N GLY A 65 -9.30 -0.55 -2.15
CA GLY A 65 -10.36 -0.98 -1.23
C GLY A 65 -11.17 0.16 -0.58
N LYS A 66 -10.80 1.43 -0.83
CA LYS A 66 -11.50 2.63 -0.35
C LYS A 66 -12.44 3.26 -1.40
N LEU A 67 -12.82 2.52 -2.45
CA LEU A 67 -13.88 2.90 -3.40
C LEU A 67 -15.13 2.03 -3.18
#